data_AF-A0A836TBJ8-F1
#
_entry.id   AF-A0A836TBJ8-F1
#
_cell.length_a   1.000
_cell.length_b   1.000
_cell.length_c   1.000
_cell.angle_alpha   90.00
_cell.angle_beta   90.00
_cell.angle_gamma   90.00
#
_symmetry.space_group_name_H-M   'P 1'
#
loop_
_entity.id
_entity.type
_entity.pdbx_description
1 polymer ?
#
loop_
_entity_poly.entity_id
_entity_poly.type
_entity_poly.pdbx_seq_one_letter_code
_entity_poly.pdbx_strand_id
1 'polypeptide(L)'
;MNQSFEEYLKEIEDFYLKQKGVFAFLSAKEIDLIKSWYKKNISTNIVKEVIKQEIAKFPIKKKKKFSLILVDSILKEKFSTKKEKKAKDKLQKIIKVFNIPEEKLEKFSNDVEKERFIVFYIWQNINREDKERLIHEATSNIDKTGLSKTEYEEMVKSYIYTKILNYIEFL
;
A
#
# COMPACT_ATOMS: atom_id res chain seq x y z
N MET A 1 -3.42 15.22 0.36
CA MET A 1 -2.41 16.30 0.23
C MET A 1 -3.16 17.49 -0.38
N ASN A 2 -3.06 18.68 0.20
CA ASN A 2 -3.83 19.87 -0.25
C ASN A 2 -3.00 20.85 -1.10
N GLN A 3 -1.82 20.43 -1.55
CA GLN A 3 -0.86 21.23 -2.31
C GLN A 3 -0.88 20.77 -3.77
N SER A 4 -0.79 21.70 -4.73
CA SER A 4 -0.71 21.34 -6.16
C SER A 4 0.66 20.72 -6.51
N PHE A 5 0.75 20.06 -7.67
CA PHE A 5 2.04 19.51 -8.11
C PHE A 5 3.05 20.64 -8.37
N GLU A 6 2.59 21.77 -8.91
CA GLU A 6 3.41 22.94 -9.22
C GLU A 6 4.03 23.53 -7.95
N GLU A 7 3.23 23.65 -6.88
CA GLU A 7 3.71 24.10 -5.57
C GLU A 7 4.70 23.11 -4.96
N TYR A 8 4.40 21.81 -5.04
CA TYR A 8 5.26 20.73 -4.55
C TYR A 8 6.61 20.69 -5.26
N LEU A 9 6.59 20.81 -6.59
CA LEU A 9 7.78 20.83 -7.45
C LEU A 9 8.66 22.03 -7.11
N LYS A 10 8.08 23.23 -7.09
CA LYS A 10 8.81 24.47 -6.81
C LYS A 10 9.47 24.43 -5.43
N GLU A 11 8.75 23.94 -4.43
CA GLU A 11 9.25 23.86 -3.06
C GLU A 11 10.44 22.90 -2.90
N ILE A 12 10.43 21.77 -3.62
CA ILE A 12 11.55 20.81 -3.65
C ILE A 12 12.71 21.36 -4.47
N GLU A 13 12.43 21.95 -5.63
CA GLU A 13 13.42 22.56 -6.51
C GLU A 13 14.20 23.66 -5.78
N ASP A 14 13.51 24.65 -5.20
CA ASP A 14 14.11 25.76 -4.47
C ASP A 14 15.00 25.24 -3.33
N PHE A 15 14.52 24.25 -2.59
CA PHE A 15 15.29 23.64 -1.50
C PHE A 15 16.53 22.90 -2.01
N TYR A 16 16.37 22.07 -3.04
CA TYR A 16 17.44 21.27 -3.61
C TYR A 16 18.56 22.14 -4.19
N LEU A 17 18.21 23.16 -4.98
CA LEU A 17 19.18 24.08 -5.59
C LEU A 17 19.93 24.88 -4.54
N LYS A 18 19.23 25.34 -3.49
CA LYS A 18 19.84 26.01 -2.33
C LYS A 18 20.84 25.09 -1.62
N GLN A 19 20.52 23.82 -1.39
CA GLN A 19 21.44 22.87 -0.75
C GLN A 19 22.64 22.51 -1.64
N LYS A 20 22.42 22.42 -2.95
CA LYS A 20 23.44 22.10 -3.96
C LYS A 20 24.42 23.25 -4.19
N GLY A 21 23.98 24.48 -3.95
CA GLY A 21 24.75 25.70 -4.18
C GLY A 21 24.93 26.02 -5.67
N VAL A 22 23.96 25.63 -6.50
CA VAL A 22 23.98 25.84 -7.95
C VAL A 22 22.64 26.44 -8.38
N PHE A 23 22.68 27.51 -9.16
CA PHE A 23 21.51 28.13 -9.78
C PHE A 23 21.32 27.55 -11.19
N ALA A 24 20.94 26.27 -11.26
CA ALA A 24 20.64 25.59 -12.51
C ALA A 24 19.26 24.94 -12.43
N PHE A 25 18.59 24.78 -13.57
CA PHE A 25 17.31 24.08 -13.64
C PHE A 25 17.46 22.58 -13.35
N LEU A 26 16.39 21.98 -12.84
CA LEU A 26 16.29 20.52 -12.75
C LEU A 26 16.32 19.89 -14.15
N SER A 27 16.98 18.74 -14.27
CA SER A 27 16.87 17.92 -15.47
C SER A 27 15.48 17.28 -15.57
N ALA A 28 15.05 16.92 -16.79
CA ALA A 28 13.77 16.23 -17.00
C ALA A 28 13.64 14.96 -16.12
N LYS A 29 14.73 14.20 -15.95
CA LYS A 29 14.77 13.03 -15.07
C LYS A 29 14.51 13.37 -13.61
N GLU A 30 15.03 14.49 -13.12
CA GLU A 30 14.80 14.95 -11.76
C GLU A 30 13.35 15.41 -11.54
N ILE A 31 12.76 16.07 -12.54
CA ILE A 31 11.33 16.44 -12.53
C ILE A 31 10.45 15.18 -12.47
N ASP A 32 10.77 14.15 -13.27
CA ASP A 32 10.04 12.88 -13.26
C ASP A 32 10.12 12.15 -11.91
N LEU A 33 11.26 12.22 -11.22
CA LEU A 33 11.40 11.69 -9.87
C LEU A 33 10.49 12.43 -8.87
N ILE A 34 10.49 13.76 -8.91
CA ILE A 34 9.63 14.57 -8.03
C ILE A 34 8.15 14.27 -8.31
N LYS A 35 7.77 14.13 -9.58
CA LYS A 35 6.42 13.71 -9.99
C LYS A 35 6.04 12.33 -9.45
N SER A 36 6.98 11.38 -9.47
CA SER A 36 6.79 10.05 -8.87
C SER A 36 6.55 10.13 -7.35
N TRP A 37 7.30 10.96 -6.64
CA TRP A 37 7.12 11.17 -5.20
C TRP A 37 5.78 11.83 -4.87
N TYR A 38 5.37 12.82 -5.65
CA TYR A 38 4.07 13.47 -5.54
C TYR A 38 2.92 12.46 -5.72
N LYS A 39 2.96 11.64 -6.78
CA LYS A 39 1.98 10.56 -7.00
C LYS A 39 1.92 9.55 -5.86
N LYS A 40 3.03 9.30 -5.18
CA LYS A 40 3.12 8.42 -4.01
C LYS A 40 2.68 9.08 -2.69
N ASN A 41 2.19 10.31 -2.75
CA ASN A 41 1.82 11.11 -1.59
C ASN A 41 2.95 11.27 -0.56
N ILE A 42 4.20 11.39 -1.02
CA ILE A 42 5.34 11.68 -0.15
C ILE A 42 5.27 13.17 0.24
N SER A 43 5.35 13.50 1.53
CA SER A 43 5.33 14.91 1.95
C SER A 43 6.64 15.62 1.60
N THR A 44 6.57 16.91 1.27
CA THR A 44 7.74 17.77 1.00
C THR A 44 8.77 17.72 2.14
N ASN A 45 8.32 17.75 3.40
CA ASN A 45 9.19 17.67 4.58
C ASN A 45 10.09 16.43 4.56
N ILE A 46 9.51 15.24 4.34
CA ILE A 46 10.27 13.98 4.24
C ILE A 46 11.30 14.05 3.10
N VAL A 47 10.93 14.57 1.93
CA VAL A 47 11.86 14.71 0.80
C VAL A 47 13.01 15.65 1.16
N LYS A 48 12.71 16.83 1.72
CA LYS A 48 13.71 17.82 2.14
C LYS A 48 14.67 17.28 3.19
N GLU A 49 14.16 16.51 4.16
CA GLU A 49 15.01 15.85 5.16
C GLU A 49 16.00 14.89 4.52
N VAL A 50 15.54 14.03 3.60
CA VAL A 50 16.43 13.10 2.88
C VAL A 50 17.44 13.86 2.03
N ILE A 51 17.02 14.88 1.28
CA ILE A 51 17.93 15.75 0.51
C ILE A 51 19.01 16.33 1.42
N LYS A 52 18.63 16.91 2.57
CA LYS A 52 19.55 17.53 3.52
C LYS A 52 20.56 16.51 4.06
N GLN A 53 20.09 15.34 4.47
CA GLN A 53 20.92 14.27 5.02
C GLN A 53 21.93 13.76 3.99
N GLU A 54 21.49 13.51 2.76
CA GLU A 54 22.37 12.95 1.74
C GLU A 54 23.36 13.98 1.17
N ILE A 55 22.94 15.23 0.95
CA ILE A 55 23.86 16.29 0.50
C ILE A 55 24.94 16.57 1.55
N ALA A 56 24.61 16.48 2.84
CA ALA A 56 25.58 16.71 3.91
C ALA A 56 26.75 15.71 3.90
N LYS A 57 26.57 14.51 3.34
CA LYS A 57 27.63 13.50 3.20
C LYS A 57 28.69 13.88 2.17
N PHE A 58 28.41 14.85 1.29
CA PHE A 58 29.33 15.29 0.26
C PHE A 58 30.19 16.46 0.74
N PRO A 59 31.51 16.45 0.45
CA PRO A 59 32.35 17.64 0.60
C PRO A 59 31.79 18.83 -0.18
N ILE A 60 31.95 20.06 0.32
CA ILE A 60 31.38 21.29 -0.26
C ILE A 60 31.63 21.38 -1.77
N LYS A 61 32.87 21.14 -2.23
CA LYS A 61 33.26 21.19 -3.65
C LYS A 61 32.54 20.16 -4.55
N LYS A 62 32.00 19.09 -3.96
CA LYS A 62 31.32 17.98 -4.66
C LYS A 62 29.79 18.05 -4.54
N LYS A 63 29.22 18.91 -3.69
CA LYS A 63 27.75 19.05 -3.54
C LYS A 63 27.05 19.36 -4.87
N LYS A 64 27.69 20.14 -5.76
CA LYS A 64 27.21 20.40 -7.12
C LYS A 64 27.00 19.16 -8.01
N LYS A 65 27.60 18.01 -7.67
CA LYS A 65 27.43 16.73 -8.38
C LYS A 65 26.33 15.85 -7.78
N PHE A 66 25.74 16.27 -6.67
CA PHE A 66 24.63 15.55 -6.06
C PHE A 66 23.43 15.50 -7.01
N SER A 67 22.71 14.37 -6.99
CA SER A 67 21.57 14.08 -7.85
C SER A 67 20.41 13.53 -7.02
N LEU A 68 19.19 13.94 -7.35
CA LEU A 68 17.97 13.44 -6.73
C LEU A 68 17.73 11.94 -6.95
N ILE A 69 18.46 11.28 -7.84
CA ILE A 69 18.40 9.82 -8.01
C ILE A 69 18.77 9.09 -6.69
N LEU A 70 19.74 9.61 -5.94
CA LEU A 70 20.14 9.04 -4.64
C LEU A 70 19.05 9.24 -3.57
N VAL A 71 18.24 10.29 -3.70
CA VAL A 71 17.11 10.56 -2.81
C VAL A 71 15.98 9.56 -3.11
N ASP A 72 15.75 9.25 -4.39
CA ASP A 72 14.69 8.33 -4.81
C ASP A 72 14.89 6.91 -4.24
N SER A 73 16.11 6.39 -4.22
CA SER A 73 16.38 5.05 -3.66
C SER A 73 16.02 4.97 -2.18
N ILE A 74 16.42 5.98 -1.39
CA ILE A 74 16.15 6.04 0.05
C ILE A 74 14.66 6.26 0.32
N LEU A 75 14.00 7.12 -0.45
CA LEU A 75 12.56 7.32 -0.33
C LEU A 75 11.80 6.04 -0.67
N LYS A 76 12.20 5.31 -1.71
CA LYS A 76 11.60 4.00 -2.04
C LYS A 76 11.73 3.03 -0.88
N GLU A 77 12.92 2.90 -0.30
CA GLU A 77 13.15 2.01 0.84
C GLU A 77 12.28 2.39 2.05
N LYS A 78 12.33 3.65 2.50
CA LYS A 78 11.52 4.14 3.64
C LYS A 78 10.01 3.95 3.42
N PHE A 79 9.51 4.09 2.19
CA PHE A 79 8.10 3.91 1.89
C PHE A 79 7.69 2.44 1.72
N SER A 80 8.59 1.58 1.25
CA SER A 80 8.37 0.12 1.27
C SER A 80 8.22 -0.38 2.69
N THR A 81 9.12 0.00 3.62
CA THR A 81 9.03 -0.39 5.03
C THR A 81 7.76 0.13 5.71
N LYS A 82 7.30 1.34 5.34
CA LYS A 82 6.05 1.91 5.87
C LYS A 82 4.81 1.19 5.35
N LYS A 83 4.81 0.72 4.10
CA LYS A 83 3.74 -0.11 3.55
C LYS A 83 3.69 -1.47 4.23
N GLU A 84 4.83 -2.12 4.40
CA GLU A 84 4.95 -3.40 5.12
C GLU A 84 4.47 -3.28 6.56
N LYS A 85 4.85 -2.19 7.27
CA LYS A 85 4.37 -1.95 8.64
C LYS A 85 2.85 -1.78 8.70
N LYS A 86 2.25 -1.00 7.79
CA LYS A 86 0.79 -0.87 7.72
C LYS A 86 0.08 -2.19 7.41
N ALA A 87 0.63 -2.99 6.50
CA ALA A 87 0.08 -4.30 6.18
C ALA A 87 0.14 -5.25 7.40
N LYS A 88 1.26 -5.22 8.12
CA LYS A 88 1.43 -5.98 9.37
C LYS A 88 0.47 -5.54 10.47
N ASP A 89 0.28 -4.23 10.65
CA ASP A 89 -0.66 -3.68 11.63
C ASP A 89 -2.11 -4.07 11.29
N LYS A 90 -2.49 -4.04 10.00
CA LYS A 90 -3.82 -4.48 9.53
C LYS A 90 -4.04 -5.97 9.79
N LEU A 91 -3.06 -6.81 9.42
CA LEU A 91 -3.11 -8.25 9.66
C LEU A 91 -3.26 -8.56 11.16
N GLN A 92 -2.49 -7.91 12.02
CA GLN A 92 -2.61 -8.07 13.47
C GLN A 92 -3.98 -7.64 14.01
N LYS A 93 -4.58 -6.58 13.44
CA LYS A 93 -5.93 -6.16 13.80
C LYS A 93 -6.96 -7.25 13.46
N ILE A 94 -6.87 -7.82 12.26
CA ILE A 94 -7.76 -8.88 11.80
C ILE A 94 -7.62 -10.13 12.69
N ILE A 95 -6.38 -10.54 12.96
CA ILE A 95 -6.06 -11.67 13.84
C ILE A 95 -6.72 -11.50 15.21
N LYS A 96 -6.63 -10.30 15.79
CA LYS A 96 -7.23 -9.99 17.11
C LYS A 96 -8.76 -9.96 17.07
N VAL A 97 -9.36 -9.31 16.07
CA VAL A 97 -10.83 -9.18 15.97
C VAL A 97 -11.49 -10.56 15.83
N PHE A 98 -10.87 -11.46 15.06
CA PHE A 98 -11.43 -12.78 14.78
C PHE A 98 -10.82 -13.91 15.61
N ASN A 99 -9.95 -13.59 16.58
CA ASN A 99 -9.23 -14.58 17.40
C ASN A 99 -8.58 -15.70 16.55
N ILE A 100 -7.86 -15.30 15.49
CA ILE A 100 -7.19 -16.25 14.59
C ILE A 100 -5.90 -16.73 15.25
N PRO A 101 -5.62 -18.04 15.34
CA PRO A 101 -4.36 -18.53 15.89
C PRO A 101 -3.19 -18.14 15.00
N GLU A 102 -2.28 -17.29 15.49
CA GLU A 102 -1.11 -16.80 14.74
C GLU A 102 -0.21 -17.94 14.26
N GLU A 103 -0.05 -18.98 15.09
CA GLU A 103 0.72 -20.19 14.78
C GLU A 103 0.25 -20.92 13.51
N LYS A 104 -1.03 -20.77 13.14
CA LYS A 104 -1.58 -21.35 11.90
C LYS A 104 -1.28 -20.48 10.68
N LEU A 105 -1.13 -19.18 10.86
CA LEU A 105 -0.79 -18.23 9.80
C LEU A 105 0.70 -18.25 9.43
N GLU A 106 1.58 -18.52 10.41
CA GLU A 106 3.03 -18.62 10.19
C GLU A 106 3.43 -19.77 9.26
N LYS A 107 2.55 -20.75 9.06
CA LYS A 107 2.76 -21.87 8.12
C LYS A 107 2.73 -21.46 6.65
N PHE A 108 2.17 -20.29 6.35
CA PHE A 108 2.05 -19.78 5.00
C PHE A 108 3.13 -18.74 4.71
N SER A 109 3.86 -18.92 3.61
CA SER A 109 4.93 -18.01 3.20
C SER A 109 4.41 -16.86 2.33
N ASN A 110 3.28 -17.07 1.63
CA ASN A 110 2.69 -16.11 0.72
C ASN A 110 1.45 -15.41 1.32
N ASP A 111 1.32 -14.11 1.05
CA ASP A 111 0.18 -13.30 1.48
C ASP A 111 -1.16 -13.80 0.92
N VAL A 112 -1.17 -14.34 -0.31
CA VAL A 112 -2.38 -14.91 -0.92
C VAL A 112 -2.88 -16.14 -0.15
N GLU A 113 -1.97 -16.97 0.33
CA GLU A 113 -2.33 -18.16 1.12
C GLU A 113 -2.82 -17.78 2.51
N LYS A 114 -2.18 -16.79 3.13
CA LYS A 114 -2.64 -16.22 4.40
C LYS A 114 -4.04 -15.64 4.28
N GLU A 115 -4.32 -14.87 3.23
CA GLU A 115 -5.64 -14.29 2.97
C GLU A 115 -6.71 -15.39 2.85
N ARG A 116 -6.46 -16.40 2.01
CA ARG A 116 -7.38 -17.54 1.85
C ARG A 116 -7.65 -18.25 3.17
N PHE A 117 -6.60 -18.46 3.98
CA PHE A 117 -6.75 -19.06 5.29
C PHE A 117 -7.59 -18.19 6.23
N ILE A 118 -7.36 -16.87 6.26
CA ILE A 118 -8.13 -15.92 7.07
C ILE A 118 -9.60 -15.96 6.69
N VAL A 119 -9.91 -15.84 5.39
CA VAL A 119 -11.29 -15.87 4.89
C VAL A 119 -11.96 -17.19 5.24
N PHE A 120 -11.27 -18.31 5.05
CA PHE A 120 -11.78 -19.62 5.42
C PHE A 120 -12.03 -19.74 6.93
N TYR A 121 -11.09 -19.27 7.76
CA TYR A 121 -11.22 -19.31 9.21
C TYR A 121 -12.42 -18.49 9.68
N ILE A 122 -12.59 -17.28 9.14
CA ILE A 122 -13.74 -16.43 9.44
C ILE A 122 -15.03 -17.13 9.03
N TRP A 123 -15.11 -17.66 7.80
CA TRP A 123 -16.27 -18.40 7.33
C TRP A 123 -16.64 -19.58 8.24
N GLN A 124 -15.66 -20.30 8.80
CA GLN A 124 -15.94 -21.39 9.73
C GLN A 124 -16.49 -20.90 11.07
N ASN A 125 -16.01 -19.75 11.57
CA ASN A 125 -16.28 -19.27 12.93
C ASN A 125 -17.35 -18.17 13.05
N ILE A 126 -17.85 -17.59 11.95
CA ILE A 126 -19.00 -16.69 12.01
C ILE A 126 -20.26 -17.44 12.46
N ASN A 127 -21.18 -16.71 13.10
CA ASN A 127 -22.42 -17.28 13.61
C ASN A 127 -23.31 -17.78 12.45
N ARG A 128 -24.29 -18.62 12.79
CA ARG A 128 -25.18 -19.25 11.82
C ARG A 128 -26.04 -18.23 11.07
N GLU A 129 -26.56 -17.22 11.76
CA GLU A 129 -27.41 -16.18 11.18
C GLU A 129 -26.66 -15.39 10.09
N ASP A 130 -25.38 -15.06 10.33
CA ASP A 130 -24.52 -14.38 9.38
C ASP A 130 -24.18 -15.26 8.18
N LYS A 131 -23.96 -16.57 8.38
CA LYS A 131 -23.78 -17.52 7.27
C LYS A 131 -25.02 -17.58 6.39
N GLU A 132 -26.19 -17.74 7.00
CA GLU A 132 -27.47 -17.82 6.29
C GLU A 132 -27.75 -16.52 5.54
N ARG A 133 -27.48 -15.37 6.15
CA ARG A 133 -27.59 -14.06 5.50
C ARG A 133 -26.68 -13.94 4.28
N LEU A 134 -25.41 -14.31 4.40
CA LEU A 134 -24.45 -14.24 3.28
C LEU A 134 -24.82 -15.20 2.15
N ILE A 135 -25.29 -16.40 2.47
CA ILE A 135 -25.77 -17.37 1.48
C ILE A 135 -27.01 -16.82 0.77
N HIS A 136 -27.98 -16.29 1.52
CA HIS A 136 -29.19 -15.69 0.95
C HIS A 136 -28.84 -14.52 0.03
N GLU A 137 -27.94 -13.63 0.45
CA GLU A 137 -27.48 -12.49 -0.35
C GLU A 137 -26.77 -12.97 -1.62
N ALA A 138 -25.87 -13.95 -1.52
CA ALA A 138 -25.17 -14.52 -2.68
C ALA A 138 -26.15 -15.16 -3.66
N THR A 139 -27.07 -15.99 -3.17
CA THR A 139 -28.02 -16.73 -4.00
C THR A 139 -29.07 -15.84 -4.64
N SER A 140 -29.38 -14.69 -4.04
CA SER A 140 -30.31 -13.68 -4.57
C SER A 140 -29.66 -12.77 -5.62
N ASN A 141 -28.34 -12.56 -5.56
CA ASN A 141 -27.60 -11.70 -6.50
C ASN A 141 -27.05 -12.44 -7.73
N ILE A 142 -26.99 -13.78 -7.69
CA ILE A 142 -26.45 -14.59 -8.78
C ILE A 142 -27.62 -15.17 -9.58
N ASP A 143 -27.73 -14.76 -10.85
CA ASP A 143 -28.64 -15.39 -11.80
C ASP A 143 -28.18 -16.82 -12.09
N LYS A 144 -29.09 -17.77 -11.95
CA LYS A 144 -28.86 -19.21 -12.20
C LYS A 144 -28.98 -19.57 -13.68
N THR A 145 -29.54 -18.67 -14.49
CA THR A 145 -29.91 -18.98 -15.87
C THR A 145 -28.67 -19.25 -16.71
N GLY A 146 -28.62 -20.43 -17.33
CA GLY A 146 -27.51 -20.84 -18.18
C GLY A 146 -26.26 -21.34 -17.43
N LEU A 147 -26.29 -21.42 -16.10
CA LEU A 147 -25.19 -21.98 -15.31
C LEU A 147 -25.44 -23.46 -15.00
N SER A 148 -24.39 -24.27 -15.10
CA SER A 148 -24.38 -25.60 -14.50
C SER A 148 -24.38 -25.50 -12.97
N LYS A 149 -24.74 -26.60 -12.31
CA LYS A 149 -24.75 -26.67 -10.84
C LYS A 149 -23.38 -26.31 -10.24
N THR A 150 -22.29 -26.84 -10.82
CA THR A 150 -20.93 -26.60 -10.35
C THR A 150 -20.54 -25.13 -10.47
N GLU A 151 -20.82 -24.50 -11.62
CA GLU A 151 -20.53 -23.08 -11.86
C GLU A 151 -21.30 -22.19 -10.89
N TYR A 152 -22.58 -22.50 -10.67
CA TYR A 152 -23.39 -21.75 -9.71
C TYR A 152 -22.82 -21.84 -8.28
N GLU A 153 -22.42 -23.04 -7.84
CA GLU A 153 -21.81 -23.24 -6.52
C GLU A 153 -20.47 -22.50 -6.38
N GLU A 154 -19.65 -22.48 -7.42
CA GLU A 154 -18.38 -21.73 -7.44
C GLU A 154 -18.61 -20.21 -7.38
N MET A 155 -19.61 -19.70 -8.12
CA MET A 155 -19.98 -18.29 -8.06
C MET A 155 -20.47 -17.87 -6.67
N VAL A 156 -21.30 -18.70 -6.02
CA VAL A 156 -21.74 -18.45 -4.64
C VAL A 156 -20.56 -18.41 -3.68
N LYS A 157 -19.63 -19.38 -3.77
CA LYS A 157 -18.41 -19.40 -2.95
C LYS A 157 -17.55 -18.16 -3.18
N SER A 158 -17.37 -17.75 -4.43
CA SER A 158 -16.59 -16.57 -4.81
C SER A 158 -17.22 -15.27 -4.30
N TYR A 159 -18.55 -15.16 -4.35
CA TYR A 159 -19.27 -14.03 -3.80
C TYR A 159 -19.05 -13.91 -2.29
N ILE A 160 -19.25 -15.01 -1.55
CA ILE A 160 -19.04 -15.06 -0.10
C ILE A 160 -17.60 -14.72 0.26
N TYR A 161 -16.63 -15.29 -0.48
CA TYR A 161 -15.20 -14.99 -0.31
C TYR A 161 -14.96 -13.48 -0.42
N THR A 162 -15.47 -12.86 -1.49
CA THR A 162 -15.30 -11.43 -1.76
C THR A 162 -15.95 -10.56 -0.68
N LYS A 163 -17.13 -10.94 -0.19
CA LYS A 163 -17.81 -10.22 0.90
C LYS A 163 -17.00 -10.23 2.19
N ILE A 164 -16.48 -11.40 2.57
CA ILE A 164 -15.64 -11.52 3.76
C ILE A 164 -14.35 -10.72 3.58
N LEU A 165 -13.72 -10.80 2.41
CA LEU A 165 -12.51 -10.03 2.10
C LEU A 165 -12.75 -8.51 2.21
N ASN A 166 -13.84 -8.01 1.62
CA ASN A 166 -14.19 -6.60 1.72
C ASN A 166 -14.41 -6.17 3.18
N TYR A 167 -15.11 -6.99 3.98
CA TYR A 167 -15.30 -6.68 5.41
C TYR A 167 -13.97 -6.54 6.16
N ILE A 168 -13.03 -7.47 5.91
CA ILE A 168 -11.67 -7.43 6.44
C ILE A 168 -10.94 -6.17 5.96
N GLU A 169 -11.17 -5.73 4.72
CA GLU A 169 -10.51 -4.56 4.18
C GLU A 169 -10.90 -3.25 4.86
N PHE A 170 -12.13 -3.16 5.38
CA PHE A 170 -12.65 -2.01 6.10
C PHE A 170 -12.31 -1.97 7.60
N LEU A 171 -11.70 -3.03 8.14
CA LEU A 171 -11.11 -3.06 9.49
C LEU A 171 -9.73 -2.39 9.48
#